data_AF-A0A3R7CRZ9-F1
#
_entry.id   AF-A0A3R7CRZ9-F1
#
_cell.length_a   1.000
_cell.length_b   1.000
_cell.length_c   1.000
_cell.angle_alpha   90.00
_cell.angle_beta   90.00
_cell.angle_gamma   90.00
#
_symmetry.space_group_name_H-M   'P 1'
#
loop_
_entity.id
_entity.type
_entity.pdbx_description
1 polymer ?
#
loop_
_entity_poly.entity_id
_entity_poly.type
_entity_poly.pdbx_seq_one_letter_code
_entity_poly.pdbx_strand_id
1 'polypeptide(L)'
;MGSTSTKNEYINILEELAFTAFMEAAPYLQNPEWVKKTYVEGLKKAEKLEQLKSFLVEKVEKEEDKFKQVDLKIYLTYLGKVWRKHFGSKP
;
A
#
# COMPACT_ATOMS: atom_id res chain seq x y z
N MET A 1 1.25 33.01 2.42
CA MET A 1 2.10 31.95 1.84
C MET A 1 2.37 30.92 2.93
N GLY A 2 1.83 29.71 2.80
CA GLY A 2 2.05 28.66 3.80
C GLY A 2 1.05 27.52 3.66
N SER A 3 1.33 26.55 2.79
CA SER A 3 0.72 25.19 2.79
C SER A 3 1.28 24.27 1.70
N THR A 4 2.56 24.39 1.33
CA THR A 4 3.20 23.48 0.35
C THR A 4 4.24 22.54 0.94
N SER A 5 4.74 22.79 2.16
CA SER A 5 5.81 21.97 2.75
C SER A 5 5.32 20.61 3.25
N THR A 6 4.16 20.55 3.91
CA THR A 6 3.60 19.31 4.48
C THR A 6 3.15 18.33 3.41
N LYS A 7 2.55 18.80 2.31
CA LYS A 7 1.97 17.91 1.27
C LYS A 7 3.04 17.02 0.61
N ASN A 8 4.26 17.51 0.43
CA ASN A 8 5.38 16.72 -0.11
C ASN A 8 5.93 15.70 0.88
N GLU A 9 6.00 16.03 2.17
CA GLU A 9 6.47 15.10 3.20
C GLU A 9 5.51 13.92 3.41
N TYR A 10 4.20 14.18 3.40
CA TYR A 10 3.20 13.11 3.53
C TYR A 10 3.19 12.13 2.35
N ILE A 11 3.42 12.62 1.12
CA ILE A 11 3.56 11.78 -0.06
C ILE A 11 4.77 10.87 0.09
N ASN A 12 5.91 11.42 0.52
CA ASN A 12 7.12 10.63 0.77
C ASN A 12 6.90 9.54 1.84
N ILE A 13 6.23 9.87 2.95
CA ILE A 13 5.96 8.89 4.01
C ILE A 13 5.04 7.76 3.52
N LEU A 14 4.00 8.07 2.74
CA LEU A 14 3.10 7.05 2.20
C LEU A 14 3.83 6.08 1.26
N GLU A 15 4.68 6.61 0.38
CA GLU A 15 5.50 5.81 -0.53
C GLU A 15 6.52 4.94 0.22
N GLU A 16 7.20 5.49 1.22
CA GLU A 16 8.16 4.78 2.07
C GLU A 16 7.50 3.63 2.83
N LEU A 17 6.33 3.86 3.44
CA LEU A 17 5.59 2.84 4.18
C LEU A 17 5.02 1.78 3.25
N ALA A 18 4.55 2.16 2.06
CA ALA A 18 4.08 1.23 1.04
C ALA A 18 5.21 0.33 0.51
N PHE A 19 6.41 0.89 0.31
CA PHE A 19 7.60 0.13 -0.07
C PHE A 19 8.08 -0.78 1.06
N THR A 20 8.10 -0.29 2.30
CA THR A 20 8.47 -1.10 3.47
C THR A 20 7.52 -2.29 3.63
N ALA A 21 6.21 -2.06 3.49
CA ALA A 21 5.22 -3.13 3.50
C ALA A 21 5.44 -4.15 2.38
N PHE A 22 5.85 -3.70 1.19
CA PHE A 22 6.19 -4.58 0.08
C PHE A 22 7.40 -5.45 0.42
N MET A 23 8.49 -4.86 0.94
CA MET A 23 9.70 -5.59 1.31
C MET A 23 9.43 -6.63 2.42
N GLU A 24 8.60 -6.30 3.42
CA GLU A 24 8.21 -7.26 4.46
C GLU A 24 7.29 -8.38 3.94
N ALA A 25 6.43 -8.08 2.95
CA ALA A 25 5.52 -9.05 2.35
C ALA A 25 6.19 -9.94 1.29
N ALA A 26 7.21 -9.44 0.60
CA ALA A 26 7.82 -10.07 -0.58
C ALA A 26 8.19 -11.55 -0.42
N PRO A 27 8.72 -12.03 0.72
CA PRO A 27 9.02 -13.46 0.91
C PRO A 27 7.81 -14.38 0.86
N TYR A 28 6.60 -13.84 1.00
CA TYR A 28 5.33 -14.57 1.03
C TYR A 28 4.52 -14.42 -0.27
N LEU A 29 4.98 -13.61 -1.22
CA LEU A 29 4.27 -13.34 -2.46
C LEU A 29 4.70 -14.31 -3.55
N GLN A 30 3.72 -14.88 -4.27
CA GLN A 30 4.00 -15.67 -5.47
C GLN A 30 4.25 -14.79 -6.69
N ASN A 31 3.60 -13.63 -6.75
CA ASN A 31 3.66 -12.66 -7.86
C ASN A 31 4.15 -11.28 -7.37
N PRO A 32 5.37 -11.16 -6.80
CA PRO A 32 5.84 -9.92 -6.18
C PRO A 32 5.90 -8.74 -7.16
N GLU A 33 6.34 -8.95 -8.40
CA GLU A 33 6.40 -7.87 -9.40
C GLU A 33 5.00 -7.34 -9.77
N TRP A 34 3.99 -8.21 -9.79
CA TRP A 34 2.62 -7.80 -10.05
C TRP A 34 2.04 -6.99 -8.88
N VAL A 35 2.29 -7.42 -7.64
CA VAL A 35 1.91 -6.65 -6.44
C VAL A 35 2.60 -5.29 -6.45
N LYS A 36 3.90 -5.26 -6.78
CA LYS A 36 4.68 -4.03 -6.86
C LYS A 36 4.08 -3.04 -7.84
N LYS A 37 3.82 -3.49 -9.07
CA LYS A 37 3.18 -2.67 -10.09
C LYS A 37 1.82 -2.15 -9.61
N THR A 38 1.04 -3.00 -8.96
CA THR A 38 -0.31 -2.65 -8.49
C THR A 38 -0.28 -1.58 -7.40
N TYR A 39 0.55 -1.71 -6.36
CA TYR A 39 0.58 -0.68 -5.31
C TYR A 39 1.19 0.64 -5.82
N VAL A 40 2.18 0.59 -6.72
CA VAL A 40 2.73 1.79 -7.37
C VAL A 40 1.69 2.50 -8.22
N GLU A 41 0.84 1.76 -8.94
CA GLU A 41 -0.31 2.35 -9.65
C GLU A 41 -1.28 3.02 -8.66
N GLY A 42 -1.53 2.39 -7.52
CA GLY A 42 -2.37 2.95 -6.46
C GLY A 42 -1.79 4.24 -5.87
N LEU A 43 -0.48 4.29 -5.61
CA LEU A 43 0.21 5.47 -5.06
C LEU A 43 0.08 6.68 -5.98
N LYS A 44 0.15 6.50 -7.30
CA LYS A 44 -0.04 7.59 -8.28
C LYS A 44 -1.43 8.25 -8.21
N LYS A 45 -2.41 7.56 -7.64
CA LYS A 45 -3.81 8.01 -7.54
C LYS A 45 -4.22 8.35 -6.11
N ALA A 46 -3.38 8.08 -5.12
CA ALA A 46 -3.70 8.19 -3.71
C ALA A 46 -2.85 9.29 -3.04
N GLU A 47 -3.52 10.23 -2.38
CA GLU A 47 -2.88 11.22 -1.50
C GLU A 47 -2.82 10.74 -0.04
N LYS A 48 -3.59 9.69 0.31
CA LYS A 48 -3.71 9.16 1.68
C LYS A 48 -3.77 7.63 1.69
N LEU A 49 -3.43 7.02 2.82
CA LEU A 49 -3.46 5.56 2.99
C LEU A 49 -4.83 4.96 2.68
N GLU A 50 -5.91 5.58 3.13
CA GLU A 50 -7.27 5.07 2.95
C GLU A 50 -7.61 4.96 1.46
N GLN A 51 -7.16 5.92 0.65
CA GLN A 51 -7.36 5.89 -0.80
C GLN A 51 -6.56 4.75 -1.44
N LEU A 52 -5.30 4.55 -1.01
CA LEU A 52 -4.48 3.43 -1.46
C LEU A 52 -5.10 2.08 -1.06
N LYS A 53 -5.57 1.94 0.18
CA LYS A 53 -6.24 0.71 0.65
C LYS A 53 -7.51 0.43 -0.14
N SER A 54 -8.37 1.43 -0.35
CA SER A 54 -9.59 1.27 -1.14
C SER A 54 -9.28 0.81 -2.57
N PHE A 55 -8.28 1.42 -3.22
CA PHE A 55 -7.84 1.00 -4.55
C PHE A 55 -7.37 -0.46 -4.57
N LEU A 56 -6.58 -0.87 -3.58
CA LEU A 56 -6.05 -2.24 -3.48
C LEU A 56 -7.14 -3.27 -3.16
N VAL A 57 -8.12 -2.92 -2.32
CA VAL A 57 -9.28 -3.77 -2.02
C VAL A 57 -10.13 -3.97 -3.27
N GLU A 58 -10.41 -2.89 -4.02
CA GLU A 58 -11.12 -2.98 -5.29
C GLU A 58 -10.37 -3.86 -6.30
N LYS A 59 -9.03 -3.77 -6.34
CA LYS A 59 -8.19 -4.65 -7.17
C LYS A 59 -8.29 -6.12 -6.75
N VAL A 60 -8.37 -6.42 -5.44
CA VAL A 60 -8.59 -7.79 -4.95
C VAL A 60 -9.95 -8.34 -5.42
N GLU A 61 -11.00 -7.52 -5.36
CA GLU A 61 -12.36 -7.94 -5.72
C GLU A 61 -12.51 -8.22 -7.22
N LYS A 62 -11.81 -7.45 -8.06
CA LYS A 62 -11.87 -7.56 -9.53
C LYS A 62 -10.86 -8.54 -10.13
N GLU A 63 -9.85 -8.95 -9.38
CA GLU A 63 -8.83 -9.89 -9.88
C GLU A 63 -9.43 -11.30 -9.97
N GLU A 64 -9.20 -12.01 -11.07
CA GLU A 64 -9.74 -13.36 -11.30
C GLU A 64 -8.76 -14.43 -10.79
N ASP A 65 -7.46 -14.14 -10.87
CA ASP A 65 -6.39 -15.04 -10.43
C ASP A 65 -6.34 -15.14 -8.89
N LYS A 66 -6.62 -16.33 -8.37
CA LYS A 66 -6.67 -16.59 -6.93
C LYS A 66 -5.32 -16.39 -6.24
N PHE A 67 -4.20 -16.63 -6.91
CA PHE A 67 -2.88 -16.40 -6.32
C PHE A 67 -2.60 -14.91 -6.20
N LYS A 68 -2.92 -14.12 -7.23
CA LYS A 68 -2.81 -12.65 -7.18
C LYS A 68 -3.76 -12.02 -6.16
N GLN A 69 -4.99 -12.54 -6.02
CA GLN A 69 -5.90 -12.11 -4.95
C GLN A 69 -5.27 -12.33 -3.56
N VAL A 70 -4.68 -13.50 -3.32
CA VAL A 70 -4.02 -13.83 -2.04
C VAL A 70 -2.81 -12.95 -1.82
N ASP A 71 -1.95 -12.76 -2.83
CA ASP A 71 -0.78 -11.91 -2.77
C ASP A 71 -1.12 -10.46 -2.37
N LEU A 72 -2.18 -9.87 -2.96
CA LEU A 72 -2.64 -8.55 -2.56
C LEU A 72 -3.20 -8.49 -1.14
N LYS A 73 -3.90 -9.54 -0.69
CA LYS A 73 -4.39 -9.62 0.71
C LYS A 73 -3.24 -9.71 1.71
N ILE A 74 -2.19 -10.46 1.38
CA ILE A 74 -0.94 -10.51 2.16
C ILE A 74 -0.34 -9.10 2.20
N TYR A 75 -0.15 -8.46 1.05
CA TYR A 75 0.39 -7.11 0.99
C TYR A 75 -0.44 -6.10 1.81
N LEU A 76 -1.77 -6.10 1.70
CA LEU A 76 -2.68 -5.25 2.49
C LEU A 76 -2.50 -5.45 4.00
N THR A 77 -2.26 -6.69 4.44
CA THR A 77 -2.00 -7.03 5.84
C THR A 77 -0.71 -6.36 6.32
N TYR A 78 0.37 -6.47 5.54
CA TYR A 78 1.65 -5.83 5.86
C TYR A 78 1.58 -4.31 5.78
N LEU A 79 0.85 -3.76 4.80
CA LEU A 79 0.62 -2.32 4.69
C LEU A 79 -0.07 -1.78 5.95
N GLY A 80 -1.11 -2.47 6.43
CA GLY A 80 -1.76 -2.12 7.69
C GLY A 80 -0.83 -2.25 8.91
N LYS A 81 0.00 -3.30 8.96
CA LYS A 81 0.97 -3.53 10.04
C LYS A 81 2.04 -2.44 10.10
N VAL A 82 2.67 -2.13 8.97
CA VAL A 82 3.70 -1.08 8.86
C VAL A 82 3.13 0.28 9.23
N TRP A 83 1.91 0.59 8.76
CA TRP A 83 1.25 1.85 9.11
C TRP A 83 0.99 1.97 10.62
N ARG A 84 0.43 0.93 11.25
CA ARG A 84 0.21 0.91 12.71
C ARG A 84 1.51 0.98 13.50
N LYS A 85 2.59 0.39 12.98
CA LYS A 85 3.92 0.48 13.61
C LYS A 85 4.47 1.91 13.56
N HIS A 86 4.22 2.65 12.48
CA HIS A 86 4.70 4.01 12.30
C HIS A 86 3.87 5.05 13.06
N PHE A 87 2.54 5.00 12.96
CA PHE A 87 1.64 6.01 13.55
C PHE A 87 0.94 5.58 14.85
N GLY A 88 1.13 4.33 15.27
CA GLY A 88 0.39 3.72 16.39
C GLY A 88 -0.97 3.15 15.97
N SER A 89 -1.61 2.45 16.91
CA SER A 89 -2.98 1.94 16.75
C SER A 89 -3.98 3.00 17.20
N LYS A 90 -4.06 4.15 16.53
CA LYS A 90 -5.17 5.08 16.79
C LYS A 90 -6.37 4.69 15.92
N PRO A 91 -7.56 4.52 16.52
CA PRO A 91 -8.80 4.24 15.79
C PRO A 91 -9.19 5.37 14.85
#